data_AF-A0AA41H579-F1
#
_entry.id   AF-A0AA41H579-F1
#
_cell.length_a   1.000
_cell.length_b   1.000
_cell.length_c   1.000
_cell.angle_alpha   90.00
_cell.angle_beta   90.00
_cell.angle_gamma   90.00
#
_symmetry.space_group_name_H-M   'P 1'
#
loop_
_entity.id
_entity.type
_entity.pdbx_description
1 polymer ?
#
loop_
_entity_poly.entity_id
_entity_poly.type
_entity_poly.pdbx_seq_one_letter_code
_entity_poly.pdbx_strand_id
1 'polypeptide(L)'
;MKKLILVLALAGCGSAPPAPAPQIVNVPVYTPCVKESPARPDFEFGALSLDATDGDKVLALARDWPRGRKYEGELEAALAGCL
;
A
#
# COMPACT_ATOMS: atom_id res chain seq x y z
N MET A 1 -68.49 -9.98 -13.05
CA MET A 1 -67.24 -10.77 -13.12
C MET A 1 -66.01 -9.96 -13.54
N LYS A 2 -66.11 -9.07 -14.55
CA LYS A 2 -64.99 -8.21 -15.02
C LYS A 2 -64.36 -7.30 -13.95
N LYS A 3 -65.17 -6.74 -13.03
CA LYS A 3 -64.69 -5.89 -11.92
C LYS A 3 -63.83 -6.65 -10.89
N LEU A 4 -64.06 -7.95 -10.74
CA LEU A 4 -63.39 -8.78 -9.73
C LEU A 4 -61.98 -9.18 -10.18
N ILE A 5 -61.81 -9.40 -11.49
CA ILE A 5 -60.51 -9.68 -12.13
C ILE A 5 -59.59 -8.45 -12.02
N LEU A 6 -60.15 -7.25 -12.17
CA LEU A 6 -59.39 -6.00 -12.04
C LEU A 6 -58.85 -5.81 -10.62
N VAL A 7 -59.67 -6.09 -9.59
CA VAL A 7 -59.27 -5.97 -8.19
C VAL A 7 -58.20 -7.00 -7.82
N LEU A 8 -58.31 -8.22 -8.34
CA LEU A 8 -57.32 -9.28 -8.07
C LEU A 8 -55.95 -8.99 -8.70
N ALA A 9 -55.92 -8.36 -9.87
CA ALA A 9 -54.69 -7.99 -10.55
C ALA A 9 -53.88 -6.88 -9.84
N LEU A 10 -54.55 -5.99 -9.10
CA LEU A 10 -53.88 -4.92 -8.35
C LEU A 10 -53.27 -5.39 -7.02
N ALA A 11 -53.72 -6.52 -6.46
CA ALA A 11 -53.21 -7.06 -5.20
C ALA A 11 -51.72 -7.48 -5.28
N GLY A 12 -51.22 -7.82 -6.48
CA GLY A 12 -49.83 -8.20 -6.69
C GLY A 12 -48.82 -7.05 -6.64
N CYS A 13 -49.27 -5.79 -6.79
CA CYS A 13 -48.38 -4.62 -6.79
C CYS A 13 -48.01 -4.15 -5.36
N GLY A 14 -48.86 -4.46 -4.37
CA GLY A 14 -48.59 -4.21 -2.94
C GLY A 14 -47.88 -5.35 -2.22
N SER A 15 -47.78 -6.53 -2.84
CA SER A 15 -47.12 -7.72 -2.26
C SER A 15 -45.65 -7.84 -2.63
N ALA A 16 -45.06 -6.85 -3.29
CA ALA A 16 -43.63 -6.84 -3.57
C ALA A 16 -42.87 -6.71 -2.24
N PRO A 17 -42.02 -7.68 -1.87
CA PRO A 17 -41.16 -7.53 -0.70
C PRO A 17 -40.34 -6.24 -0.83
N PRO A 18 -40.10 -5.50 0.27
CA PRO A 18 -39.16 -4.39 0.25
C PRO A 18 -37.85 -4.85 -0.37
N ALA A 19 -37.26 -4.02 -1.25
CA ALA A 19 -35.94 -4.32 -1.79
C ALA A 19 -34.99 -4.65 -0.63
N PRO A 20 -34.15 -5.69 -0.76
CA PRO A 20 -33.19 -6.03 0.29
C PRO A 20 -32.38 -4.78 0.66
N ALA A 21 -32.28 -4.49 1.95
CA ALA A 21 -31.43 -3.40 2.40
C ALA A 21 -30.00 -3.64 1.90
N PRO A 22 -29.30 -2.60 1.41
CA PRO A 22 -27.91 -2.75 1.00
C PRO A 22 -27.08 -3.27 2.17
N GLN A 23 -26.38 -4.39 1.95
CA GLN A 23 -25.50 -5.01 2.94
C GLN A 23 -24.12 -4.37 2.87
N ILE A 24 -23.62 -3.87 4.00
CA ILE A 24 -22.24 -3.38 4.11
C ILE A 24 -21.36 -4.58 4.48
N VAL A 25 -20.41 -4.90 3.59
CA VAL A 25 -19.43 -5.97 3.81
C VAL A 25 -18.06 -5.35 4.02
N ASN A 26 -17.47 -5.56 5.19
CA ASN A 26 -16.09 -5.13 5.47
C ASN A 26 -15.13 -6.20 4.97
N VAL A 27 -14.41 -5.89 3.89
CA VAL A 27 -13.38 -6.77 3.34
C VAL A 27 -12.02 -6.33 3.90
N PRO A 28 -11.25 -7.21 4.56
CA PRO A 28 -9.90 -6.87 5.00
C PRO A 28 -9.01 -6.59 3.80
N VAL A 29 -8.40 -5.41 3.79
CA VAL A 29 -7.42 -5.02 2.76
C VAL A 29 -6.03 -5.23 3.34
N TYR A 30 -5.19 -5.97 2.62
CA TYR A 30 -3.79 -6.11 3.00
C TYR A 30 -3.11 -4.74 2.96
N THR A 31 -2.48 -4.36 4.06
CA THR A 31 -1.70 -3.12 4.15
C THR A 31 -0.23 -3.47 4.32
N PRO A 32 0.68 -2.74 3.66
CA PRO A 32 2.10 -2.95 3.88
C PRO A 32 2.42 -2.69 5.34
N CYS A 33 3.17 -3.60 5.96
CA CYS A 33 3.54 -3.42 7.36
C CYS A 33 4.48 -2.22 7.55
N VAL A 34 5.45 -2.06 6.65
CA VAL A 34 6.35 -0.90 6.64
C VAL A 34 5.58 0.30 6.10
N LYS A 35 5.30 1.27 6.98
CA LYS A 35 4.56 2.49 6.63
C LYS A 35 5.45 3.57 6.01
N GLU A 36 6.70 3.63 6.46
CA GLU A 36 7.69 4.61 6.01
C GLU A 36 9.04 3.92 5.88
N SER A 37 9.70 4.15 4.75
CA SER A 37 11.07 3.68 4.53
C SER A 37 12.04 4.80 4.92
N PRO A 38 13.14 4.48 5.63
CA PRO A 38 14.24 5.41 5.81
C PRO A 38 14.69 6.00 4.46
N ALA A 39 15.07 7.28 4.47
CA ALA A 39 15.59 7.94 3.28
C ALA A 39 16.99 7.41 2.94
N ARG A 40 17.18 6.96 1.69
CA ARG A 40 18.49 6.55 1.21
C ARG A 40 19.46 7.74 1.27
N PRO A 41 20.65 7.60 1.89
CA PRO A 41 21.66 8.64 1.85
C PRO A 41 22.09 8.96 0.42
N ASP A 42 22.41 10.23 0.17
CA ASP A 42 23.08 10.63 -1.06
C ASP A 42 24.56 10.23 -0.96
N PHE A 43 24.90 9.09 -1.57
CA PHE A 43 26.22 8.48 -1.50
C PHE A 43 27.16 9.16 -2.49
N GLU A 44 28.33 9.59 -1.99
CA GLU A 44 29.36 10.24 -2.81
C GLU A 44 29.83 9.33 -3.94
N PHE A 45 29.98 8.03 -3.64
CA PHE A 45 30.40 7.03 -4.60
C PHE A 45 29.47 6.94 -5.82
N GLY A 46 28.15 7.05 -5.60
CA GLY A 46 27.15 6.99 -6.66
C GLY A 46 27.13 8.24 -7.55
N ALA A 47 27.63 9.36 -7.04
CA ALA A 47 27.74 10.62 -7.77
C ALA A 47 29.05 10.76 -8.56
N LEU A 48 30.02 9.85 -8.37
CA LEU A 48 31.28 9.88 -9.09
C LEU A 48 31.09 9.56 -10.57
N SER A 49 31.85 10.25 -11.42
CA SER A 49 31.95 9.90 -12.83
C SER A 49 32.60 8.52 -13.02
N LEU A 50 32.24 7.82 -14.10
CA LEU A 50 32.76 6.48 -14.38
C LEU A 50 34.28 6.48 -14.59
N ASP A 51 34.83 7.57 -15.12
CA ASP A 51 36.26 7.82 -15.33
C ASP A 51 37.00 8.35 -14.10
N ALA A 52 36.32 8.52 -12.95
CA ALA A 52 36.97 8.90 -11.70
C ALA A 52 38.09 7.89 -11.35
N THR A 53 39.17 8.39 -10.75
CA THR A 53 40.31 7.55 -10.42
C THR A 53 39.92 6.50 -9.38
N ASP A 54 40.62 5.37 -9.39
CA ASP A 54 40.36 4.32 -8.39
C ASP A 54 40.57 4.84 -6.95
N GLY A 55 41.51 5.78 -6.76
CA GLY A 55 41.72 6.45 -5.47
C GLY A 55 40.50 7.23 -5.01
N ASP A 56 39.90 8.04 -5.89
CA ASP A 56 38.70 8.83 -5.57
C ASP A 56 37.50 7.92 -5.23
N LYS A 57 37.35 6.82 -6.00
CA LYS A 57 36.32 5.80 -5.75
C LYS A 57 36.49 5.15 -4.38
N VAL A 58 37.71 4.76 -4.00
CA VAL A 58 37.99 4.14 -2.69
C VAL A 58 37.73 5.13 -1.56
N LEU A 59 38.12 6.39 -1.71
CA LEU A 59 37.90 7.42 -0.69
C LEU A 59 36.41 7.76 -0.51
N ALA A 60 35.65 7.89 -1.60
CA ALA A 60 34.21 8.11 -1.55
C ALA A 60 33.51 6.93 -0.86
N LEU A 61 33.88 5.70 -1.20
CA LEU A 61 33.36 4.49 -0.55
C LEU A 61 33.65 4.48 0.96
N ALA A 62 34.86 4.85 1.37
CA ALA A 62 35.23 4.91 2.78
C ALA A 62 34.40 5.95 3.57
N ARG A 63 34.05 7.08 2.96
CA ARG A 63 33.18 8.11 3.55
C ARG A 63 31.71 7.67 3.59
N ASP A 64 31.26 6.95 2.58
CA ASP A 64 29.90 6.41 2.49
C ASP A 64 29.68 5.25 3.46
N TRP A 65 30.72 4.47 3.75
CA TRP A 65 30.63 3.26 4.59
C TRP A 65 29.85 3.45 5.90
N PRO A 66 30.21 4.39 6.80
CA PRO A 66 29.47 4.56 8.05
C PRO A 66 28.01 5.01 7.82
N ARG A 67 27.74 5.81 6.78
CA ARG A 67 26.38 6.24 6.42
C ARG A 67 25.56 5.04 5.93
N GLY A 68 26.16 4.18 5.12
CA GLY A 68 25.54 2.94 4.64
C GLY A 68 25.20 2.01 5.80
N ARG A 69 26.14 1.76 6.72
CA ARG A 69 25.90 0.92 7.90
C ARG A 69 24.77 1.43 8.79
N LYS A 70 24.66 2.76 8.96
CA LYS A 70 23.56 3.36 9.70
C LYS A 70 22.22 3.14 8.99
N TYR A 71 22.17 3.41 7.68
CA TYR A 71 20.96 3.23 6.87
C TYR A 71 20.49 1.77 6.85
N GLU A 72 21.41 0.81 6.73
CA GLU A 72 21.11 -0.62 6.83
C GLU A 72 20.46 -0.97 8.18
N GLY A 73 21.00 -0.45 9.29
CA GLY A 73 20.39 -0.66 10.62
C GLY A 73 19.00 -0.04 10.75
N GLU A 74 18.75 1.12 10.14
CA GLU A 74 17.42 1.73 10.10
C GLU A 74 16.43 0.89 9.28
N LEU A 75 16.87 0.29 8.16
CA LEU A 75 16.06 -0.64 7.37
C LEU A 75 15.74 -1.92 8.15
N GLU A 76 16.72 -2.52 8.81
CA GLU A 76 16.52 -3.71 9.65
C GLU A 76 15.54 -3.41 10.79
N ALA A 77 15.65 -2.25 11.43
CA ALA A 77 14.72 -1.82 12.48
C ALA A 77 13.29 -1.63 11.95
N ALA A 78 13.12 -1.06 10.75
CA ALA A 78 11.82 -0.91 10.11
C ALA A 78 11.16 -2.26 9.80
N LEU A 79 11.96 -3.27 9.43
CA LEU A 79 11.50 -4.63 9.15
C LEU A 79 11.23 -5.45 10.42
N ALA A 80 11.97 -5.23 11.50
CA ALA A 80 11.79 -5.95 12.76
C ALA A 80 10.40 -5.75 13.38
N GLY A 81 9.75 -4.60 13.12
CA GLY A 81 8.37 -4.34 13.52
C GLY A 81 7.31 -5.08 12.72
N CYS A 82 7.72 -5.86 11.70
CA CYS A 82 6.83 -6.52 10.74
C CYS A 82 6.85 -8.04 10.77
N LEU A 83 7.67 -8.64 11.64
CA LEU A 83 7.75 -10.08 11.85
C LEU A 83 6.68 -10.57 12.84
#